data_AF-A0A969XUU7-F1
#
_entry.id   AF-A0A969XUU7-F1
#
_cell.length_a   1.000
_cell.length_b   1.000
_cell.length_c   1.000
_cell.angle_alpha   90.00
_cell.angle_beta   90.00
_cell.angle_gamma   90.00
#
_symmetry.space_group_name_H-M   'P 1'
#
loop_
_entity.id
_entity.type
_entity.pdbx_description
1 polymer ?
#
loop_
_entity_poly.entity_id
_entity_poly.type
_entity_poly.pdbx_seq_one_letter_code
_entity_poly.pdbx_strand_id
1 'polypeptide(L)'
;MTAADEGQLLGPMKADLLGDLTAEQRAELAARMGLVLDDGLDVNHAVRAILERQALILGFDREVLAELLAWGGCRVDEGATNFRMVAEICRIRSMRVGSLSDRALLTLARLRGAEVGRYPDRPQLLRALKRQESLRGKFDRKRRRLVGKLVAKLIGENPSKPPPQEGKRPLPGIREQIEELGLVGGLAGRIRGAADDYISAKLDEIEQRIDRKLDEIDLRLAEWRDREIANRLRILKFTLIASVIVAAISLIYAWLKTALGL
;
A
#
# COMPACT_ATOMS: atom_id res chain seq x y z
N MET A 1 22.87 3.40 -7.26
CA MET A 1 21.50 3.97 -7.36
C MET A 1 21.54 5.35 -6.73
N THR A 2 21.32 6.38 -7.53
CA THR A 2 21.31 7.79 -7.09
C THR A 2 19.98 8.14 -6.42
N ALA A 3 19.93 9.20 -5.63
CA ALA A 3 18.71 9.65 -4.94
C ALA A 3 17.53 9.96 -5.89
N ALA A 4 17.82 10.21 -7.18
CA ALA A 4 16.83 10.40 -8.23
C ALA A 4 16.05 9.10 -8.58
N ASP A 5 16.70 7.92 -8.55
CA ASP A 5 16.04 6.63 -8.76
C ASP A 5 15.12 6.25 -7.59
N GLU A 6 15.48 6.63 -6.37
CA GLU A 6 14.64 6.33 -5.19
C GLU A 6 13.31 7.09 -5.20
N GLY A 7 13.29 8.31 -5.74
CA GLY A 7 12.08 9.13 -5.87
C GLY A 7 11.11 8.58 -6.91
N GLN A 8 11.63 7.99 -8.00
CA GLN A 8 10.81 7.40 -9.07
C GLN A 8 10.21 6.04 -8.68
N LEU A 9 10.87 5.30 -7.77
CA LEU A 9 10.40 4.02 -7.22
C LEU A 9 9.45 4.15 -6.03
N LEU A 10 9.26 5.36 -5.50
CA LEU A 10 8.35 5.67 -4.39
C LEU A 10 7.15 6.47 -4.91
N GLY A 11 6.66 6.18 -6.10
CA GLY A 11 5.39 6.69 -6.62
C GLY A 11 4.28 5.65 -6.53
N PRO A 12 3.00 6.05 -6.70
CA PRO A 12 1.93 5.09 -6.88
C PRO A 12 2.19 4.27 -8.15
N MET A 13 2.00 2.95 -8.06
CA MET A 13 2.20 2.01 -9.16
C MET A 13 0.86 1.40 -9.56
N LYS A 14 0.67 1.19 -10.86
CA LYS A 14 -0.53 0.55 -11.40
C LYS A 14 -0.52 -0.96 -11.09
N ALA A 15 -1.72 -1.54 -11.00
CA ALA A 15 -1.93 -2.97 -10.74
C ALA A 15 -1.11 -3.88 -11.69
N ASP A 16 -1.13 -3.58 -12.99
CA ASP A 16 -0.45 -4.35 -14.02
C ASP A 16 1.07 -4.43 -13.74
N LEU A 17 1.70 -3.26 -13.50
CA LEU A 17 3.12 -3.17 -13.16
C LEU A 17 3.46 -3.89 -11.84
N LEU A 18 2.56 -3.87 -10.85
CA LEU A 18 2.74 -4.59 -9.59
C LEU A 18 2.62 -6.11 -9.75
N GLY A 19 1.80 -6.56 -10.71
CA GLY A 19 1.66 -7.97 -11.09
C GLY A 19 2.94 -8.53 -11.69
N ASP A 20 3.60 -7.74 -12.53
CA ASP A 20 4.84 -8.09 -13.22
C ASP A 20 6.06 -8.16 -12.27
N LEU A 21 5.99 -7.51 -11.11
CA LEU A 21 7.06 -7.59 -10.11
C LEU A 21 7.24 -9.01 -9.57
N THR A 22 8.44 -9.34 -9.13
CA THR A 22 8.65 -10.56 -8.34
C THR A 22 8.04 -10.43 -6.95
N ALA A 23 7.79 -11.55 -6.27
CA ALA A 23 7.32 -11.54 -4.89
C ALA A 23 8.26 -10.76 -3.96
N GLU A 24 9.58 -10.85 -4.19
CA GLU A 24 10.60 -10.12 -3.44
C GLU A 24 10.51 -8.61 -3.67
N GLN A 25 10.35 -8.18 -4.93
CA GLN A 25 10.21 -6.76 -5.28
C GLN A 25 8.92 -6.16 -4.70
N ARG A 26 7.80 -6.88 -4.75
CA ARG A 26 6.55 -6.47 -4.09
C ARG A 26 6.73 -6.33 -2.58
N ALA A 27 7.43 -7.28 -1.95
CA ALA A 27 7.70 -7.24 -0.52
C ALA A 27 8.60 -6.05 -0.14
N GLU A 28 9.59 -5.72 -0.95
CA GLU A 28 10.45 -4.55 -0.75
C GLU A 28 9.67 -3.23 -0.87
N LEU A 29 8.87 -3.10 -1.92
CA LEU A 29 8.01 -1.93 -2.14
C LEU A 29 7.03 -1.76 -0.97
N ALA A 30 6.35 -2.85 -0.58
CA ALA A 30 5.46 -2.86 0.57
C ALA A 30 6.18 -2.43 1.86
N ALA A 31 7.38 -2.96 2.12
CA ALA A 31 8.16 -2.63 3.30
C ALA A 31 8.54 -1.14 3.37
N ARG A 32 8.85 -0.51 2.24
CA ARG A 32 9.10 0.94 2.15
C ARG A 32 7.87 1.76 2.54
N MET A 33 6.67 1.26 2.25
CA MET A 33 5.40 1.88 2.65
C MET A 33 4.95 1.47 4.07
N GLY A 34 5.75 0.71 4.81
CA GLY A 34 5.40 0.21 6.16
C GLY A 34 4.40 -0.94 6.17
N LEU A 35 4.24 -1.65 5.04
CA LEU A 35 3.38 -2.83 4.89
C LEU A 35 4.23 -4.11 4.90
N VAL A 36 3.75 -5.18 5.56
CA VAL A 36 4.30 -6.54 5.40
C VAL A 36 3.35 -7.33 4.54
N LEU A 37 3.90 -8.01 3.54
CA LEU A 37 3.21 -9.06 2.83
C LEU A 37 3.52 -10.40 3.50
N ASP A 38 2.52 -11.26 3.64
CA ASP A 38 2.77 -12.62 4.10
C ASP A 38 3.50 -13.41 3.00
N ASP A 39 4.35 -14.36 3.40
CA ASP A 39 5.21 -15.08 2.44
C ASP A 39 4.40 -16.07 1.58
N GLY A 40 3.19 -16.43 2.02
CA GLY A 40 2.26 -17.29 1.30
C GLY A 40 1.12 -16.58 0.57
N LEU A 41 1.15 -15.24 0.48
CA LEU A 41 0.11 -14.49 -0.22
C LEU A 41 0.20 -14.73 -1.74
N ASP A 42 -0.96 -14.98 -2.37
CA ASP A 42 -1.09 -14.94 -3.82
C ASP A 42 -0.79 -13.53 -4.37
N VAL A 43 -0.34 -13.46 -5.62
CA VAL A 43 0.00 -12.24 -6.35
C VAL A 43 -1.14 -11.23 -6.30
N ASN A 44 -2.38 -11.63 -6.54
CA ASN A 44 -3.51 -10.69 -6.57
C ASN A 44 -3.77 -10.07 -5.21
N HIS A 45 -3.66 -10.86 -4.15
CA HIS A 45 -3.81 -10.38 -2.78
C HIS A 45 -2.68 -9.42 -2.40
N ALA A 46 -1.45 -9.71 -2.82
CA ALA A 46 -0.30 -8.86 -2.58
C ALA A 46 -0.44 -7.51 -3.31
N VAL A 47 -0.84 -7.54 -4.59
CA VAL A 47 -1.11 -6.34 -5.39
C VAL A 47 -2.22 -5.51 -4.76
N ARG A 48 -3.34 -6.13 -4.36
CA ARG A 48 -4.45 -5.44 -3.70
C ARG A 48 -4.00 -4.75 -2.41
N ALA A 49 -3.26 -5.44 -1.55
CA ALA A 49 -2.76 -4.87 -0.30
C ALA A 49 -1.82 -3.67 -0.55
N ILE A 50 -0.98 -3.73 -1.59
CA ILE A 50 -0.13 -2.62 -2.00
C ILE A 50 -0.96 -1.44 -2.51
N LEU A 51 -1.97 -1.67 -3.35
CA LEU A 51 -2.83 -0.60 -3.89
C LEU A 51 -3.66 0.08 -2.79
N GLU A 52 -4.24 -0.69 -1.87
CA GLU A 52 -4.95 -0.16 -0.70
C GLU A 52 -4.02 0.71 0.15
N ARG A 53 -2.76 0.29 0.29
CA ARG A 53 -1.73 1.06 0.99
C ARG A 53 -1.35 2.34 0.25
N GLN A 54 -1.24 2.30 -1.07
CA GLN A 54 -0.96 3.49 -1.89
C GLN A 54 -2.10 4.51 -1.79
N ALA A 55 -3.35 4.06 -1.85
CA ALA A 55 -4.52 4.91 -1.68
C ALA A 55 -4.55 5.59 -0.29
N LEU A 56 -4.22 4.82 0.76
CA LEU A 56 -4.09 5.38 2.12
C LEU A 56 -3.01 6.48 2.20
N ILE A 57 -1.86 6.27 1.58
CA ILE A 57 -0.75 7.24 1.58
C ILE A 57 -1.11 8.52 0.82
N LEU A 58 -1.80 8.37 -0.31
CA LEU A 58 -2.30 9.50 -1.10
C LEU A 58 -3.32 10.33 -0.31
N GLY A 59 -4.14 9.69 0.52
CA GLY A 59 -5.14 10.36 1.35
C GLY A 59 -4.61 11.07 2.59
N PHE A 60 -3.30 11.01 2.87
CA PHE A 60 -2.72 11.72 4.02
C PHE A 60 -2.49 13.19 3.73
N ASP A 61 -2.84 14.02 4.71
CA ASP A 61 -2.54 15.44 4.75
C ASP A 61 -1.02 15.65 4.90
N ARG A 62 -0.45 16.47 4.00
CA ARG A 62 0.98 16.77 3.94
C ARG A 62 1.46 17.47 5.22
N GLU A 63 0.62 18.32 5.84
CA GLU A 63 0.96 19.01 7.10
C GLU A 63 1.15 18.00 8.24
N VAL A 64 0.27 17.00 8.30
CA VAL A 64 0.35 15.92 9.30
C VAL A 64 1.58 15.04 9.07
N LEU A 65 1.92 14.75 7.81
CA LEU A 65 3.16 14.05 7.48
C LEU A 65 4.40 14.87 7.86
N ALA A 66 4.38 16.19 7.67
CA ALA A 66 5.46 17.07 8.07
C ALA A 66 5.63 17.11 9.60
N GLU A 67 4.52 17.13 10.36
CA GLU A 67 4.54 17.00 11.82
C GLU A 67 5.22 15.69 12.26
N LEU A 68 4.87 14.57 11.61
CA LEU A 68 5.48 13.26 11.90
C LEU A 68 6.97 13.20 11.55
N LEU A 69 7.40 13.86 10.47
CA LEU A 69 8.81 13.97 10.13
C LEU A 69 9.58 14.82 11.13
N ALA A 70 9.03 15.98 11.53
CA ALA A 70 9.61 16.84 12.55
C ALA A 70 9.74 16.09 13.90
N TRP A 71 8.70 15.36 14.30
CA TRP A 71 8.73 14.47 15.47
C TRP A 71 9.81 13.38 15.37
N GLY A 72 10.03 12.85 14.16
CA GLY A 72 11.08 11.87 13.88
C GLY A 72 12.50 12.42 13.83
N GLY A 73 12.66 13.75 13.79
CA GLY A 73 13.93 14.38 13.43
C GLY A 73 14.37 14.10 11.98
N CYS A 74 13.42 13.72 11.11
CA CYS A 74 13.67 13.44 9.71
C CYS A 74 13.52 14.71 8.88
N ARG A 75 14.40 14.89 7.90
CA ARG A 75 14.29 15.96 6.90
C ARG A 75 14.06 15.33 5.54
N VAL A 76 13.16 15.93 4.77
CA VAL A 76 12.87 15.62 3.37
C VAL A 76 12.88 16.92 2.58
N ASP A 77 13.16 16.83 1.29
CA ASP A 77 13.13 17.99 0.40
C ASP A 77 11.73 18.60 0.36
N GLU A 78 11.63 19.92 0.16
CA GLU A 78 10.35 20.63 0.15
C GLU A 78 9.38 20.12 -0.92
N GLY A 79 9.90 19.54 -2.01
CA GLY A 79 9.14 18.90 -3.09
C GLY A 79 8.87 17.41 -2.90
N ALA A 80 9.19 16.81 -1.75
CA ALA A 80 9.02 15.38 -1.53
C ALA A 80 7.54 14.95 -1.68
N THR A 81 7.33 13.76 -2.23
CA THR A 81 6.00 13.14 -2.34
C THR A 81 5.56 12.56 -0.99
N ASN A 82 4.25 12.38 -0.78
CA ASN A 82 3.71 11.72 0.42
C ASN A 82 4.35 10.34 0.65
N PHE A 83 4.62 9.59 -0.42
CA PHE A 83 5.31 8.31 -0.36
C PHE A 83 6.73 8.42 0.18
N ARG A 84 7.50 9.43 -0.25
CA ARG A 84 8.84 9.65 0.29
C ARG A 84 8.78 10.04 1.77
N MET A 85 7.84 10.92 2.13
CA MET A 85 7.61 11.30 3.53
C MET A 85 7.29 10.06 4.39
N VAL A 86 6.35 9.23 3.94
CA VAL A 86 5.95 7.99 4.62
C VAL A 86 7.11 7.00 4.71
N ALA A 87 7.94 6.86 3.68
CA ALA A 87 9.10 5.99 3.71
C ALA A 87 10.08 6.37 4.82
N GLU A 88 10.31 7.66 5.04
CA GLU A 88 11.13 8.14 6.16
C GLU A 88 10.42 7.96 7.50
N ILE A 89 9.11 8.26 7.59
CA ILE A 89 8.32 8.04 8.82
C ILE A 89 8.38 6.57 9.25
N CYS A 90 8.28 5.64 8.30
CA CYS A 90 8.35 4.21 8.54
C CYS A 90 9.71 3.74 9.08
N ARG A 91 10.78 4.53 8.93
CA ARG A 91 12.10 4.24 9.52
C ARG A 91 12.20 4.70 10.98
N ILE A 92 11.35 5.63 11.42
CA ILE A 92 11.36 6.15 12.79
C ILE A 92 11.08 5.02 13.78
N ARG A 93 12.01 4.82 14.71
CA ARG A 93 11.91 3.86 15.81
C ARG A 93 11.44 4.48 17.12
N SER A 94 11.50 5.81 17.25
CA SER A 94 11.07 6.52 18.45
C SER A 94 9.58 6.28 18.73
N MET A 95 9.24 6.22 20.02
CA MET A 95 7.88 5.98 20.53
C MET A 95 7.45 7.03 21.57
N ARG A 96 8.23 8.10 21.70
CA ARG A 96 7.86 9.25 22.55
C ARG A 96 6.82 10.09 21.81
N VAL A 97 5.60 9.56 21.71
CA VAL A 97 4.47 10.15 20.96
C VAL A 97 3.74 11.25 21.74
N GLY A 98 4.22 11.61 22.93
CA GLY A 98 3.55 12.58 23.81
C GLY A 98 3.35 13.96 23.19
N SER A 99 4.25 14.37 22.29
CA SER A 99 4.22 15.67 21.60
C SER A 99 3.42 15.69 20.30
N LEU A 100 2.87 14.55 19.86
CA LEU A 100 2.10 14.48 18.62
C LEU A 100 0.65 14.92 18.83
N SER A 101 0.12 15.63 17.84
CA SER A 101 -1.31 15.93 17.70
C SER A 101 -2.13 14.64 17.57
N ASP A 102 -3.43 14.69 17.87
CA ASP A 102 -4.31 13.53 17.74
C ASP A 102 -4.44 13.07 16.27
N ARG A 103 -4.38 14.01 15.31
CA ARG A 103 -4.34 13.72 13.87
C ARG A 103 -3.07 12.98 13.49
N ALA A 104 -1.90 13.45 13.94
CA ALA A 104 -0.63 12.77 13.68
C ALA A 104 -0.56 11.40 14.36
N LEU A 105 -1.10 11.27 15.57
CA LEU A 105 -1.15 10.01 16.29
C LEU A 105 -2.03 8.97 15.56
N LEU A 106 -3.19 9.40 15.04
CA LEU A 106 -4.06 8.58 14.20
C LEU A 106 -3.36 8.16 12.91
N THR A 107 -2.72 9.10 12.21
CA THR A 107 -1.97 8.82 10.97
C THR A 107 -0.83 7.84 11.23
N LEU A 108 -0.08 8.01 12.31
CA LEU A 108 0.99 7.08 12.70
C LEU A 108 0.44 5.69 13.03
N ALA A 109 -0.71 5.61 13.70
CA ALA A 109 -1.37 4.34 14.01
C ALA A 109 -1.79 3.60 12.72
N ARG A 110 -2.43 4.30 11.78
CA ARG A 110 -2.79 3.75 10.45
C ARG A 110 -1.55 3.34 9.64
N LEU A 111 -0.50 4.16 9.67
CA LEU A 111 0.78 3.83 9.05
C LEU A 111 1.44 2.59 9.65
N ARG A 112 1.12 2.23 10.89
CA ARG A 112 1.65 1.01 11.51
C ARG A 112 0.71 -0.18 11.43
N GLY A 113 -0.40 -0.05 10.70
CA GLY A 113 -1.40 -1.11 10.58
C GLY A 113 -2.11 -1.39 11.91
N ALA A 114 -2.21 -0.40 12.80
CA ALA A 114 -3.03 -0.52 13.98
C ALA A 114 -4.51 -0.46 13.57
N GLU A 115 -5.29 -1.42 14.07
CA GLU A 115 -6.74 -1.34 13.99
C GLU A 115 -7.21 -0.28 14.98
N VAL A 116 -7.81 0.77 14.44
CA VAL A 116 -8.27 1.92 15.19
C VAL A 116 -9.72 2.18 14.80
N GLY A 117 -10.58 2.37 15.80
CA GLY A 117 -11.98 2.71 15.57
C GLY A 117 -12.18 4.02 14.81
N ARG A 118 -13.42 4.30 14.38
CA ARG A 118 -13.76 5.46 13.53
C ARG A 118 -13.48 6.81 14.20
N TYR A 119 -13.64 6.89 15.52
CA TYR A 119 -13.40 8.08 16.35
C TYR A 119 -12.65 7.64 17.62
N PRO A 120 -11.33 7.41 17.51
CA PRO A 120 -10.56 6.89 18.62
C PRO A 120 -10.14 8.02 19.55
N ASP A 121 -10.31 7.83 20.85
CA ASP A 121 -9.72 8.75 21.82
C ASP A 121 -8.20 8.54 21.89
N ARG A 122 -7.48 9.59 22.29
CA ARG A 122 -6.01 9.55 22.46
C ARG A 122 -5.52 8.34 23.27
N PRO A 123 -6.14 7.94 24.41
CA PRO A 123 -5.73 6.73 25.14
C PRO A 123 -5.87 5.43 24.33
N GLN A 124 -6.89 5.35 23.46
CA GLN A 124 -7.10 4.19 22.59
C GLN A 124 -5.99 4.10 21.54
N LEU A 125 -5.63 5.23 20.93
CA LEU A 125 -4.52 5.33 19.98
C LEU A 125 -3.19 4.92 20.61
N LEU A 126 -2.90 5.38 21.84
CA LEU A 126 -1.69 5.00 22.57
C LEU A 126 -1.65 3.50 22.87
N ARG A 127 -2.76 2.91 23.30
CA ARG A 127 -2.85 1.45 23.53
C ARG A 127 -2.64 0.66 22.23
N ALA A 128 -3.26 1.10 21.12
CA ALA A 128 -3.13 0.45 19.83
C ALA A 128 -1.67 0.50 19.32
N LEU A 129 -1.01 1.66 19.43
CA LEU A 129 0.39 1.82 19.09
C LEU A 129 1.32 0.97 19.97
N LYS A 130 1.09 0.91 21.29
CA LYS A 130 1.86 0.08 22.22
C LYS A 130 1.72 -1.41 21.94
N ARG A 131 0.51 -1.88 21.57
CA ARG A 131 0.29 -3.27 21.13
C ARG A 131 1.11 -3.58 19.87
N GLN A 132 1.10 -2.67 18.90
CA GLN A 132 1.84 -2.83 17.64
C GLN A 132 3.37 -2.78 17.79
N GLU A 133 3.94 -2.23 18.87
CA GLU A 133 5.40 -2.30 19.11
C GLU A 133 5.91 -3.75 19.20
N SER A 134 5.16 -4.60 19.90
CA SER A 134 5.49 -6.02 20.06
C SER A 134 5.47 -6.78 18.72
N LEU A 135 4.59 -6.36 17.81
CA LEU A 135 4.43 -6.93 16.48
C LEU A 135 5.49 -6.36 15.50
N ARG A 136 5.89 -5.09 15.67
CA ARG A 136 6.97 -4.46 14.88
C ARG A 136 8.34 -5.06 15.19
N GLY A 137 8.57 -5.54 16.41
CA GLY A 137 9.75 -6.34 16.75
C GLY A 137 9.83 -7.68 15.99
N LYS A 138 8.71 -8.23 15.52
CA LYS A 138 8.65 -9.39 14.62
C LYS A 138 8.79 -8.95 13.15
N PHE A 139 8.18 -7.82 12.77
CA PHE A 139 8.32 -7.16 11.47
C PHE A 139 9.78 -6.89 11.10
N ASP A 140 10.54 -6.28 12.00
CA ASP A 140 11.94 -5.92 11.76
C ASP A 140 12.83 -7.15 11.54
N ARG A 141 12.48 -8.30 12.13
CA ARG A 141 13.21 -9.57 11.91
C ARG A 141 12.95 -10.13 10.53
N LYS A 142 11.68 -10.12 10.07
CA LYS A 142 11.30 -10.59 8.73
C LYS A 142 11.91 -9.68 7.65
N ARG A 143 11.86 -8.36 7.84
CA ARG A 143 12.48 -7.36 6.96
C ARG A 143 14.01 -7.55 6.83
N ARG A 144 14.72 -7.77 7.94
CA ARG A 144 16.18 -8.02 7.90
C ARG A 144 16.54 -9.30 7.14
N ARG A 145 15.70 -10.34 7.21
CA ARG A 145 15.92 -11.58 6.44
C ARG A 145 15.79 -11.33 4.93
N LEU A 146 14.83 -10.52 4.50
CA LEU A 146 14.64 -10.18 3.08
C LEU A 146 15.77 -9.31 2.54
N VAL A 147 16.14 -8.25 3.25
CA VAL A 147 17.30 -7.40 2.88
C VAL A 147 18.60 -8.20 2.87
N GLY A 148 18.80 -9.08 3.86
CA GLY A 148 19.99 -9.94 3.93
C GLY A 148 20.09 -10.92 2.76
N LYS A 149 18.97 -11.50 2.31
CA LYS A 149 18.94 -12.40 1.14
C LYS A 149 19.26 -11.67 -0.17
N LEU A 150 18.81 -10.43 -0.34
CA LEU A 150 19.11 -9.62 -1.53
C LEU A 150 20.55 -9.11 -1.52
N VAL A 151 21.06 -8.65 -0.38
CA VAL A 151 22.48 -8.28 -0.24
C VAL A 151 23.39 -9.48 -0.52
N ALA A 152 23.02 -10.68 -0.05
CA ALA A 152 23.76 -11.91 -0.33
C ALA A 152 23.70 -12.37 -1.81
N LYS A 153 22.72 -11.90 -2.59
CA LYS A 153 22.59 -12.21 -4.02
C LYS A 153 23.24 -11.15 -4.91
N LEU A 154 23.27 -9.90 -4.46
CA LEU A 154 23.90 -8.77 -5.15
C LEU A 154 25.42 -8.72 -4.89
N ILE A 155 25.83 -9.11 -3.69
CA ILE A 155 27.23 -9.34 -3.31
C ILE A 155 27.41 -10.84 -3.36
N GLY A 156 27.81 -11.37 -4.52
CA GLY A 156 28.09 -12.79 -4.69
C GLY A 156 28.91 -13.35 -3.52
N GLU A 157 28.54 -14.55 -3.08
CA GLU A 157 29.20 -15.41 -2.10
C GLU A 157 30.61 -14.96 -1.66
N ASN A 158 30.69 -14.35 -0.48
CA ASN A 158 31.83 -14.51 0.42
C ASN A 158 31.44 -14.12 1.86
N PRO A 159 31.45 -15.06 2.83
CA PRO A 159 31.25 -14.73 4.23
C PRO A 159 32.55 -14.18 4.81
N SER A 160 32.88 -12.93 4.48
CA SER A 160 34.05 -12.24 5.01
C SER A 160 33.62 -11.19 6.04
N LYS A 161 33.75 -11.56 7.32
CA LYS A 161 33.89 -10.74 8.55
C LYS A 161 33.51 -9.25 8.47
N PRO A 162 32.62 -8.73 9.34
CA PRO A 162 32.44 -7.28 9.48
C PRO A 162 33.74 -6.63 10.02
N PRO A 163 34.23 -5.52 9.42
CA PRO A 163 35.37 -4.80 9.96
C PRO A 163 35.00 -4.06 11.27
N PRO A 164 35.92 -3.96 12.24
CA PRO A 164 35.67 -3.30 13.52
C PRO A 164 35.56 -1.78 13.30
N GLN A 165 34.48 -1.18 13.79
CA GLN A 165 34.33 0.27 13.82
C GLN A 165 35.12 0.85 15.00
N GLU A 166 36.36 1.24 14.73
CA GLU A 166 37.10 2.21 15.54
C GLU A 166 36.54 3.63 15.30
N GLY A 167 36.49 4.41 16.38
CA GLY A 167 35.72 5.64 16.49
C GLY A 167 36.16 6.81 15.61
N LYS A 168 35.23 7.76 15.41
CA LYS A 168 35.55 9.12 14.96
C LYS A 168 34.81 10.17 15.80
N ARG A 169 35.59 11.16 16.23
CA ARG A 169 35.23 12.40 16.92
C ARG A 169 34.40 13.34 16.01
N PRO A 170 33.66 14.32 16.57
CA PRO A 170 32.77 15.20 15.80
C PRO A 170 33.51 16.35 15.10
N LEU A 171 32.99 16.79 13.94
CA LEU A 171 33.41 18.01 13.22
C LEU A 171 32.27 19.06 13.25
N PRO A 172 32.58 20.37 13.16
CA PRO A 172 31.65 21.48 13.41
C PRO A 172 30.75 21.83 12.21
N GLY A 173 29.71 22.63 12.48
CA GLY A 173 28.49 22.75 11.66
C GLY A 173 28.52 23.72 10.48
N ILE A 174 27.91 23.28 9.38
CA ILE A 174 27.66 23.98 8.09
C ILE A 174 26.69 25.18 8.23
N ARG A 175 26.19 25.44 9.44
CA ARG A 175 25.16 26.45 9.72
C ARG A 175 25.70 27.89 9.62
N GLU A 176 27.00 28.09 9.83
CA GLU A 176 27.66 29.39 9.72
C GLU A 176 28.04 29.80 8.28
N GLN A 177 28.03 28.87 7.32
CA GLN A 177 28.38 29.19 5.91
C GLN A 177 27.18 29.60 5.04
N ILE A 178 25.94 29.51 5.55
CA ILE A 178 24.72 29.72 4.75
C ILE A 178 24.08 31.10 5.01
N GLU A 179 24.50 31.84 6.03
CA GLU A 179 24.00 33.19 6.29
C GLU A 179 24.65 34.26 5.38
N GLU A 180 25.72 33.94 4.64
CA GLU A 180 26.50 34.92 3.88
C GLU A 180 26.03 35.14 2.42
N LEU A 181 25.06 34.38 1.90
CA LEU A 181 24.58 34.51 0.51
C LEU A 181 23.09 34.85 0.43
N GLY A 182 22.77 36.14 0.64
CA GLY A 182 21.41 36.70 0.59
C GLY A 182 20.85 36.90 -0.81
N LEU A 183 20.39 35.84 -1.48
CA LEU A 183 19.82 35.91 -2.84
C LEU A 183 18.55 35.06 -3.07
N VAL A 184 17.63 34.94 -2.09
CA VAL A 184 16.44 34.06 -2.23
C VAL A 184 15.09 34.80 -2.30
N GLY A 185 15.06 36.13 -2.20
CA GLY A 185 13.80 36.88 -2.18
C GLY A 185 12.99 36.93 -3.49
N GLY A 186 13.61 36.74 -4.66
CA GLY A 186 13.00 37.10 -5.97
C GLY A 186 12.44 35.96 -6.83
N LEU A 187 12.83 34.70 -6.58
CA LEU A 187 12.51 33.56 -7.47
C LEU A 187 11.27 32.76 -7.05
N ALA A 188 10.80 32.92 -5.80
CA ALA A 188 9.67 32.15 -5.26
C ALA A 188 8.32 32.47 -5.92
N GLY A 189 8.15 33.67 -6.49
CA GLY A 189 6.86 34.12 -7.06
C GLY A 189 6.54 33.52 -8.45
N ARG A 190 7.54 33.33 -9.31
CA ARG A 190 7.31 32.83 -10.69
C ARG A 190 7.27 31.30 -10.77
N ILE A 191 7.88 30.61 -9.81
CA ILE A 191 7.88 29.14 -9.75
C ILE A 191 6.54 28.60 -9.22
N ARG A 192 5.86 29.33 -8.33
CA ARG A 192 4.58 28.91 -7.75
C ARG A 192 3.43 28.87 -8.78
N GLY A 193 3.31 29.90 -9.63
CA GLY A 193 2.25 29.95 -10.65
C GLY A 193 2.39 28.89 -11.75
N ALA A 194 3.60 28.66 -12.26
CA ALA A 194 3.84 27.66 -13.30
C ALA A 194 3.71 26.21 -12.79
N ALA A 195 3.94 25.98 -11.49
CA ALA A 195 3.74 24.67 -10.86
C ALA A 195 2.26 24.34 -10.68
N ASP A 196 1.43 25.31 -10.28
CA ASP A 196 -0.01 25.09 -10.08
C ASP A 196 -0.72 24.78 -11.42
N ASP A 197 -0.37 25.48 -12.50
CA ASP A 197 -0.94 25.21 -13.83
C ASP A 197 -0.53 23.81 -14.35
N TYR A 198 0.72 23.41 -14.14
CA TYR A 198 1.19 22.08 -14.51
C TYR A 198 0.54 20.97 -13.67
N ILE A 199 0.32 21.22 -12.37
CA ILE A 199 -0.36 20.28 -11.47
C ILE A 199 -1.81 20.12 -11.89
N SER A 200 -2.53 21.21 -12.19
CA SER A 200 -3.92 21.14 -12.65
C SER A 200 -4.05 20.34 -13.95
N ALA A 201 -3.20 20.61 -14.95
CA ALA A 201 -3.19 19.88 -16.20
C ALA A 201 -2.89 18.38 -16.03
N LYS A 202 -2.07 18.02 -15.02
CA LYS A 202 -1.80 16.62 -14.69
C LYS A 202 -2.91 15.95 -13.91
N LEU A 203 -3.64 16.69 -13.06
CA LEU A 203 -4.83 16.18 -12.40
C LEU A 203 -5.94 15.87 -13.41
N ASP A 204 -6.16 16.75 -14.39
CA ASP A 204 -7.15 16.52 -15.46
C ASP A 204 -6.79 15.32 -16.35
N GLU A 205 -5.50 15.15 -16.69
CA GLU A 205 -5.03 13.98 -17.44
C GLU A 205 -5.20 12.68 -16.63
N ILE A 206 -5.01 12.75 -15.32
CA ILE A 206 -5.23 11.62 -14.40
C ILE A 206 -6.72 11.30 -14.31
N GLU A 207 -7.59 12.30 -14.17
CA GLU A 207 -9.05 12.13 -14.11
C GLU A 207 -9.58 11.47 -15.38
N GLN A 208 -9.19 11.95 -16.57
CA GLN A 208 -9.55 11.32 -17.84
C GLN A 208 -9.08 9.88 -17.99
N ARG A 209 -7.93 9.53 -17.39
CA ARG A 209 -7.40 8.17 -17.43
C ARG A 209 -8.08 7.25 -16.41
N ILE A 210 -8.50 7.81 -15.26
CA ILE A 210 -9.28 7.10 -14.26
C ILE A 210 -10.66 6.77 -14.83
N ASP A 211 -11.34 7.73 -15.45
CA ASP A 211 -12.66 7.53 -16.06
C ASP A 211 -12.63 6.41 -17.10
N ARG A 212 -11.66 6.44 -18.03
CA ARG A 212 -11.49 5.36 -19.02
C ARG A 212 -11.25 3.98 -18.39
N LYS A 213 -10.53 3.93 -17.26
CA LYS A 213 -10.30 2.66 -16.54
C LYS A 213 -11.54 2.21 -15.76
N LEU A 214 -12.34 3.14 -15.24
CA LEU A 214 -13.61 2.82 -14.62
C LEU A 214 -14.57 2.22 -15.65
N ASP A 215 -14.67 2.82 -16.83
CA ASP A 215 -15.49 2.30 -17.93
C ASP A 215 -15.06 0.88 -18.35
N GLU A 216 -13.75 0.63 -18.44
CA GLU A 216 -13.22 -0.69 -18.77
C GLU A 216 -13.53 -1.73 -17.69
N ILE A 217 -13.46 -1.35 -16.40
CA ILE A 217 -13.80 -2.23 -15.28
C ILE A 217 -15.29 -2.54 -15.27
N ASP A 218 -16.15 -1.53 -15.47
CA ASP A 218 -17.60 -1.70 -15.51
C ASP A 218 -18.02 -2.61 -16.66
N LEU A 219 -17.37 -2.50 -17.82
CA LEU A 219 -17.57 -3.41 -18.95
C LEU A 219 -17.18 -4.85 -18.58
N ARG A 220 -16.00 -5.06 -18.00
CA ARG A 220 -15.54 -6.41 -17.58
C ARG A 220 -16.41 -7.01 -16.48
N LEU A 221 -16.90 -6.18 -15.54
CA LEU A 221 -17.82 -6.61 -14.48
C LEU A 221 -19.18 -7.00 -15.05
N ALA A 222 -19.70 -6.25 -16.03
CA ALA A 222 -20.93 -6.60 -16.73
C ALA A 222 -20.77 -7.93 -17.48
N GLU A 223 -19.69 -8.12 -18.24
CA GLU A 223 -19.40 -9.37 -18.93
C GLU A 223 -19.23 -10.57 -17.98
N TRP A 224 -18.63 -10.35 -16.81
CA TRP A 224 -18.46 -11.40 -15.80
C TRP A 224 -19.80 -11.74 -15.12
N ARG A 225 -20.58 -10.72 -14.76
CA ARG A 225 -21.93 -10.88 -14.21
C ARG A 225 -22.83 -11.63 -15.18
N ASP A 226 -22.82 -11.27 -16.46
CA ASP A 226 -23.70 -11.88 -17.46
C ASP A 226 -23.31 -13.35 -17.70
N ARG A 227 -22.01 -13.69 -17.66
CA ARG A 227 -21.52 -15.08 -17.69
C ARG A 227 -21.96 -15.88 -16.46
N GLU A 228 -21.84 -15.30 -15.28
CA GLU A 228 -22.23 -15.94 -14.01
C GLU A 228 -23.76 -16.17 -13.95
N ILE A 229 -24.56 -15.16 -14.33
CA ILE A 229 -26.02 -15.28 -14.42
C ILE A 229 -26.41 -16.36 -15.44
N ALA A 230 -25.78 -16.39 -16.61
CA ALA A 230 -26.07 -17.41 -17.62
C ALA A 230 -25.73 -18.83 -17.13
N ASN A 231 -24.68 -18.99 -16.34
CA ASN A 231 -24.32 -20.29 -15.78
C ASN A 231 -25.31 -20.73 -14.69
N ARG A 232 -25.69 -19.83 -13.78
CA ARG A 232 -26.71 -20.09 -12.75
C ARG A 232 -28.07 -20.45 -13.36
N LEU A 233 -28.49 -19.73 -14.39
CA LEU A 233 -29.72 -20.02 -15.13
C LEU A 233 -29.66 -21.40 -15.80
N ARG A 234 -28.50 -21.80 -16.36
CA ARG A 234 -28.32 -23.14 -16.93
C ARG A 234 -28.50 -24.22 -15.86
N ILE A 235 -27.87 -24.07 -14.70
CA ILE A 235 -28.01 -25.03 -13.60
C ILE A 235 -29.47 -25.14 -13.16
N LEU A 236 -30.16 -24.01 -12.96
CA LEU A 236 -31.57 -23.98 -12.56
C LEU A 236 -32.48 -24.63 -13.63
N LYS A 237 -32.21 -24.39 -14.91
CA LYS A 237 -32.93 -25.05 -16.02
C LYS A 237 -32.74 -26.57 -16.00
N PHE A 238 -31.53 -27.06 -15.75
CA PHE A 238 -31.26 -28.50 -15.66
C PHE A 238 -31.98 -29.14 -14.48
N THR A 239 -31.94 -28.51 -13.30
CA THR A 239 -32.64 -29.04 -12.12
C THR A 239 -34.15 -29.05 -12.29
N LEU A 240 -34.71 -28.03 -12.97
CA LEU A 240 -36.13 -27.98 -13.32
C LEU A 240 -36.53 -29.10 -14.31
N ILE A 241 -35.74 -29.34 -15.36
CA ILE A 241 -36.01 -30.42 -16.30
C ILE A 241 -35.92 -31.77 -15.58
N ALA A 242 -34.93 -31.96 -14.71
CA ALA A 242 -34.79 -33.17 -13.93
C ALA A 242 -36.02 -33.42 -13.03
N SER A 243 -36.54 -32.40 -12.36
CA SER A 243 -37.74 -32.55 -11.53
C SER A 243 -38.99 -32.90 -12.34
N VAL A 244 -39.15 -32.32 -13.53
CA VAL A 244 -40.23 -32.66 -14.47
C VAL A 244 -40.13 -34.10 -14.95
N ILE A 245 -38.92 -34.58 -15.28
CA ILE A 245 -38.70 -35.97 -15.70
C ILE A 245 -39.05 -36.94 -14.56
N VAL A 246 -38.61 -36.65 -13.33
CA VAL A 246 -38.94 -37.50 -12.17
C VAL A 246 -40.45 -37.56 -11.94
N ALA A 247 -41.15 -36.43 -12.04
CA ALA A 247 -42.61 -36.39 -11.93
C ALA A 247 -43.30 -37.19 -13.04
N ALA A 248 -42.82 -37.10 -14.28
CA ALA A 248 -43.36 -37.85 -15.41
C ALA A 248 -43.14 -39.36 -15.25
N ILE A 249 -41.96 -39.80 -14.81
CA ILE A 249 -41.66 -41.21 -14.52
C ILE A 249 -42.56 -41.73 -13.39
N SER A 250 -42.75 -40.93 -12.33
CA SER A 250 -43.63 -41.27 -11.21
C SER A 250 -45.08 -41.46 -11.67
N LEU A 251 -45.56 -40.58 -12.56
CA LEU A 251 -46.91 -40.67 -13.14
C LEU A 251 -47.06 -41.93 -14.02
N ILE A 252 -46.08 -42.22 -14.88
CA ILE A 252 -46.08 -43.43 -15.73
C ILE A 252 -46.07 -44.69 -14.86
N TYR A 253 -45.26 -44.72 -13.80
CA TYR A 253 -45.22 -45.85 -12.87
C TYR A 253 -46.56 -46.05 -12.16
N ALA A 254 -47.19 -44.99 -11.67
CA ALA A 254 -48.50 -45.06 -11.05
C ALA A 254 -49.58 -45.57 -12.03
N TRP A 255 -49.52 -45.13 -13.29
CA TRP A 255 -50.41 -45.60 -14.34
C TRP A 255 -50.19 -47.08 -14.69
N LEU A 256 -48.93 -47.52 -14.83
CA LEU A 256 -48.60 -48.93 -15.07
C LEU A 256 -49.03 -49.82 -13.90
N LYS A 257 -48.81 -49.37 -12.66
CA LYS A 257 -49.22 -50.11 -11.47
C LYS A 257 -50.75 -50.32 -11.44
N THR A 258 -51.50 -49.25 -11.71
CA THR A 258 -52.98 -49.32 -11.75
C THR A 258 -53.49 -50.16 -12.93
N ALA A 259 -52.85 -50.08 -14.10
CA ALA A 259 -53.23 -50.86 -15.29
C ALA A 259 -52.89 -52.36 -15.18
N LEU A 260 -51.76 -52.72 -14.55
CA LEU A 260 -51.36 -54.13 -14.36
C LEU A 260 -51.95 -54.80 -13.12
N GLY A 261 -52.70 -54.07 -12.27
CA GLY A 261 -53.39 -54.65 -11.11
C GLY A 261 -52.46 -55.10 -9.96
N LEU A 262 -51.35 -54.39 -9.76
CA LEU A 262 -50.37 -54.58 -8.67
C LEU A 262 -50.62 -53.64 -7.48
#